data_AF-A0A373QDL8-F1
#
_entry.id   AF-A0A373QDL8-F1
#
_cell.length_a   1.000
_cell.length_b   1.000
_cell.length_c   1.000
_cell.angle_alpha   90.00
_cell.angle_beta   90.00
_cell.angle_gamma   90.00
#
_symmetry.space_group_name_H-M   'P 1'
#
loop_
_entity.id
_entity.type
_entity.pdbx_description
1 polymer ?
#
loop_
_entity_poly.entity_id
_entity_poly.type
_entity_poly.pdbx_seq_one_letter_code
_entity_poly.pdbx_strand_id
1 'polypeptide(L)'
;MKKRVQGLVAGLIIGATVAGTGAFAYTNYIEAVYNDINIVVDGKKVNSDSEPFISEGTTYLPVRAVAEALDKPVYWDGDTSTVYIGKYSGSLEYPTTKLVDMENIGNCWSKTNDLKDNYGNYYSNALTTFFSGPGEYLLNGKYSRLKGTIYIVEGEKSKDSCGFVITADGKDIYTSPEMTKTSRPIDIDVSVKGCNDLKITHTGSADINLYFGDAGLYQ
;
A
#
# COMPACT_ATOMS: atom_id res chain seq x y z
N MET A 1 9.87 -9.38 -56.32
CA MET A 1 10.63 -8.36 -55.57
C MET A 1 9.65 -7.27 -55.16
N LYS A 2 9.52 -6.75 -53.95
CA LYS A 2 10.07 -6.95 -52.61
C LYS A 2 9.00 -6.36 -51.64
N LYS A 3 8.83 -6.98 -50.47
CA LYS A 3 7.89 -6.59 -49.41
C LYS A 3 8.28 -5.23 -48.81
N ARG A 4 7.30 -4.38 -48.47
CA ARG A 4 7.51 -3.13 -47.74
C ARG A 4 7.48 -3.41 -46.24
N VAL A 5 8.62 -3.13 -45.60
CA VAL A 5 8.82 -3.17 -44.14
C VAL A 5 8.51 -1.77 -43.62
N GLN A 6 7.54 -1.66 -42.72
CA GLN A 6 7.34 -0.53 -41.80
C GLN A 6 7.80 -1.07 -40.43
N GLY A 7 8.62 -0.45 -39.59
CA GLY A 7 9.30 0.82 -39.55
C GLY A 7 9.83 0.87 -38.11
N LEU A 8 11.13 0.59 -37.95
CA LEU A 8 11.82 0.40 -36.68
C LEU A 8 12.14 1.80 -36.11
N VAL A 9 11.52 2.18 -34.98
CA VAL A 9 11.93 3.38 -34.24
C VAL A 9 13.00 2.95 -33.24
N ALA A 10 14.25 2.99 -33.70
CA ALA A 10 15.43 2.86 -32.86
C ALA A 10 15.68 4.19 -32.13
N GLY A 11 15.37 4.25 -30.85
CA GLY A 11 15.85 5.30 -29.96
C GLY A 11 17.30 5.03 -29.56
N LEU A 12 18.25 5.62 -30.28
CA LEU A 12 19.65 5.71 -29.89
C LEU A 12 19.79 6.63 -28.66
N ILE A 13 20.29 6.12 -27.54
CA ILE A 13 20.90 6.95 -26.49
C ILE A 13 22.36 6.52 -26.36
N ILE A 14 23.26 7.40 -26.82
CA ILE A 14 24.69 7.39 -26.55
C ILE A 14 24.92 8.29 -25.34
N GLY A 15 25.61 7.83 -24.29
CA GLY A 15 25.91 8.68 -23.14
C GLY A 15 26.83 8.08 -22.07
N ALA A 16 28.14 8.08 -22.36
CA ALA A 16 29.30 8.20 -21.45
C ALA A 16 29.41 7.26 -20.21
N THR A 17 30.36 6.33 -20.28
CA THR A 17 30.91 5.60 -19.13
C THR A 17 31.71 6.53 -18.21
N VAL A 18 31.19 6.83 -17.01
CA VAL A 18 32.00 7.34 -15.90
C VAL A 18 32.42 6.15 -15.06
N ALA A 19 33.72 5.85 -15.07
CA ALA A 19 34.32 4.89 -14.14
C ALA A 19 34.33 5.50 -12.74
N GLY A 20 33.35 5.13 -11.93
CA GLY A 20 33.33 5.34 -10.49
C GLY A 20 32.95 4.03 -9.82
N THR A 21 33.72 3.56 -8.85
CA THR A 21 33.34 2.41 -8.03
C THR A 21 32.27 2.84 -7.03
N GLY A 22 31.06 3.04 -7.52
CA GLY A 22 29.84 3.10 -6.73
C GLY A 22 28.94 1.96 -7.20
N ALA A 23 28.17 1.34 -6.30
CA ALA A 23 27.11 0.43 -6.69
C ALA A 23 26.07 1.24 -7.49
N PHE A 24 26.25 1.33 -8.79
CA PHE A 24 25.23 1.89 -9.67
C PHE A 24 24.07 0.90 -9.70
N ALA A 25 22.87 1.35 -9.37
CA ALA A 25 21.66 0.60 -9.62
C ALA A 25 21.59 0.33 -11.13
N TYR A 26 21.82 -0.91 -11.54
CA TYR A 26 21.66 -1.32 -12.93
C TYR A 26 20.17 -1.31 -13.25
N THR A 27 19.74 -0.31 -14.02
CA THR A 27 18.38 -0.27 -14.56
C THR A 27 18.37 -1.12 -15.81
N ASN A 28 17.81 -2.33 -15.71
CA ASN A 28 17.53 -3.16 -16.88
C ASN A 28 16.12 -2.82 -17.38
N TYR A 29 16.02 -2.47 -18.66
CA TYR A 29 14.74 -2.33 -19.33
C TYR A 29 14.30 -3.70 -19.84
N ILE A 30 13.02 -4.02 -19.64
CA ILE A 30 12.41 -5.22 -20.19
C ILE A 30 11.50 -4.83 -21.36
N GLU A 31 11.45 -5.67 -22.40
CA GLU A 31 10.42 -5.56 -23.44
C GLU A 31 9.17 -6.31 -22.95
N ALA A 32 8.08 -5.58 -22.72
CA ALA A 32 6.81 -6.15 -22.28
C ALA A 32 5.81 -6.21 -23.45
N VAL A 33 5.24 -7.40 -23.67
CA VAL A 33 4.16 -7.63 -24.63
C VAL A 33 2.86 -7.89 -23.86
N TYR A 34 1.89 -7.00 -24.04
CA TYR A 34 0.53 -7.12 -23.51
C TYR A 34 -0.36 -7.75 -24.58
N ASN A 35 -1.00 -8.87 -24.25
CA ASN A 35 -1.76 -9.68 -25.21
C ASN A 35 -3.02 -10.30 -24.56
N ASP A 36 -3.77 -9.47 -23.83
CA ASP A 36 -5.04 -9.84 -23.18
C ASP A 36 -4.95 -11.15 -22.37
N ILE A 37 -3.88 -11.28 -21.57
CA ILE A 37 -3.59 -12.49 -20.80
C ILE A 37 -4.63 -12.63 -19.68
N ASN A 38 -5.32 -13.77 -19.65
CA ASN A 38 -6.35 -14.05 -18.64
C ASN A 38 -5.78 -14.93 -17.53
N ILE A 39 -6.05 -14.57 -16.27
CA ILE A 39 -5.73 -15.38 -15.10
C ILE A 39 -6.98 -16.17 -14.70
N VAL A 40 -6.85 -17.50 -14.60
CA VAL A 40 -7.93 -18.39 -14.17
C VAL A 40 -7.39 -19.32 -13.08
N VAL A 41 -8.01 -19.29 -11.90
CA VAL A 41 -7.67 -20.14 -10.75
C VAL A 41 -8.92 -20.91 -10.37
N ASP A 42 -8.81 -22.24 -10.26
CA ASP A 42 -9.92 -23.15 -9.97
C ASP A 42 -11.17 -22.91 -10.84
N GLY A 43 -10.94 -22.64 -12.14
CA GLY A 43 -11.99 -22.38 -13.12
C GLY A 43 -12.66 -21.00 -13.01
N LYS A 44 -12.24 -20.16 -12.07
CA LYS A 44 -12.73 -18.79 -11.89
C LYS A 44 -11.74 -17.79 -12.48
N LYS A 45 -12.25 -16.86 -13.28
CA LYS A 45 -11.44 -15.74 -13.80
C LYS A 45 -11.09 -14.81 -12.63
N VAL A 46 -9.81 -14.47 -12.53
CA VAL A 46 -9.25 -13.57 -11.52
C VAL A 46 -9.17 -12.17 -12.11
N ASN A 47 -9.69 -11.18 -11.38
CA ASN A 47 -9.49 -9.77 -11.71
C ASN A 47 -8.17 -9.30 -11.10
N SER A 48 -7.45 -8.44 -11.81
CA SER A 48 -6.17 -7.91 -11.37
C SER A 48 -6.08 -6.44 -11.76
N ASP A 49 -5.64 -5.60 -10.82
CA ASP A 49 -5.43 -4.17 -11.06
C ASP A 49 -4.18 -3.90 -11.91
N SER A 50 -3.26 -4.85 -11.96
CA SER A 50 -2.08 -4.82 -12.83
C SER A 50 -2.29 -5.76 -14.03
N GLU A 51 -1.92 -5.31 -15.22
CA GLU A 51 -2.05 -6.12 -16.43
C GLU A 51 -0.88 -7.11 -16.54
N PRO A 52 -1.16 -8.42 -16.74
CA PRO A 52 -0.11 -9.40 -16.98
C PRO A 52 0.56 -9.18 -18.35
N PHE A 53 1.84 -9.52 -18.47
CA PHE A 53 2.61 -9.30 -19.71
C PHE A 53 3.61 -10.43 -19.96
N ILE A 54 4.11 -10.51 -21.20
CA ILE A 54 5.19 -11.43 -21.59
C ILE A 54 6.48 -10.63 -21.76
N SER A 55 7.56 -11.08 -21.14
CA SER A 55 8.91 -10.56 -21.36
C SER A 55 9.86 -11.72 -21.55
N GLU A 56 10.69 -11.66 -22.60
CA GLU A 56 11.67 -12.71 -22.94
C GLU A 56 11.07 -14.13 -22.99
N GLY A 57 9.83 -14.24 -23.48
CA GLY A 57 9.10 -15.52 -23.57
C GLY A 57 8.53 -16.03 -22.24
N THR A 58 8.70 -15.31 -21.14
CA THR A 58 8.13 -15.63 -19.82
C THR A 58 6.91 -14.76 -19.56
N THR A 59 5.81 -15.37 -19.10
CA THR A 59 4.61 -14.63 -18.70
C THR A 59 4.72 -14.23 -17.23
N TYR A 60 4.60 -12.93 -16.96
CA TYR A 60 4.63 -12.34 -15.63
C TYR A 60 3.21 -12.03 -15.19
N LEU A 61 2.84 -12.56 -14.03
CA LEU A 61 1.53 -12.36 -13.43
C LEU A 61 1.66 -11.53 -12.14
N PRO A 62 0.68 -10.66 -11.85
CA PRO A 62 0.61 -9.95 -10.58
C PRO A 62 0.47 -10.94 -9.42
N VAL A 63 1.52 -11.03 -8.60
CA VAL A 63 1.62 -12.03 -7.53
C VAL A 63 0.47 -11.94 -6.53
N ARG A 64 0.01 -10.73 -6.21
CA ARG A 64 -1.11 -10.48 -5.28
C ARG A 64 -2.43 -11.06 -5.82
N ALA A 65 -2.76 -10.79 -7.08
CA ALA A 65 -3.98 -11.29 -7.71
C ALA A 65 -4.02 -12.82 -7.71
N VAL A 66 -2.91 -13.47 -8.05
CA VAL A 66 -2.81 -14.94 -8.06
C VAL A 66 -2.92 -15.51 -6.65
N ALA A 67 -2.25 -14.89 -5.67
CA ALA A 67 -2.23 -15.38 -4.30
C ALA A 67 -3.58 -15.20 -3.58
N GLU A 68 -4.26 -14.07 -3.77
CA GLU A 68 -5.60 -13.83 -3.23
C GLU A 68 -6.61 -14.83 -3.78
N ALA A 69 -6.53 -15.15 -5.07
CA ALA A 69 -7.35 -16.20 -5.68
C ALA A 69 -7.10 -17.60 -5.11
N LEU A 70 -5.95 -17.82 -4.48
CA LEU A 70 -5.56 -19.07 -3.79
C LEU A 70 -5.75 -19.00 -2.27
N ASP A 71 -6.44 -17.97 -1.77
CA ASP A 71 -6.61 -17.66 -0.35
C ASP A 71 -5.27 -17.62 0.41
N LYS A 72 -4.24 -17.03 -0.22
CA LYS A 72 -2.91 -16.82 0.37
C LYS A 72 -2.60 -15.34 0.52
N PRO A 73 -2.10 -14.91 1.70
CA PRO A 73 -1.53 -13.58 1.84
C PRO A 73 -0.23 -13.46 1.05
N VAL A 74 0.09 -12.24 0.62
CA VAL A 74 1.39 -11.86 0.05
C VAL A 74 2.02 -10.80 0.91
N TYR A 75 3.30 -10.96 1.20
CA TYR A 75 4.12 -9.95 1.87
C TYR A 75 5.35 -9.63 1.02
N TRP A 76 5.73 -8.36 0.99
CA TRP A 76 6.98 -7.90 0.42
C TRP A 76 7.91 -7.43 1.54
N ASP A 77 9.04 -8.11 1.67
CA ASP A 77 10.15 -7.68 2.50
C ASP A 77 11.08 -6.82 1.63
N GLY A 78 11.01 -5.51 1.81
CA GLY A 78 11.84 -4.56 1.05
C GLY A 78 13.33 -4.66 1.40
N ASP A 79 13.67 -5.04 2.63
CA ASP A 79 15.07 -5.12 3.09
C ASP A 79 15.79 -6.29 2.41
N THR A 80 15.12 -7.43 2.31
CA THR A 80 15.68 -8.63 1.66
C THR A 80 15.25 -8.80 0.21
N SER A 81 14.38 -7.91 -0.29
CA SER A 81 13.72 -8.05 -1.60
C SER A 81 13.01 -9.41 -1.75
N THR A 82 12.29 -9.85 -0.71
CA THR A 82 11.63 -11.17 -0.67
C THR A 82 10.11 -11.04 -0.75
N VAL A 83 9.50 -11.78 -1.68
CA VAL A 83 8.05 -11.98 -1.70
C VAL A 83 7.71 -13.27 -0.96
N TYR A 84 6.92 -13.18 0.10
CA TYR A 84 6.35 -14.36 0.78
C TYR A 84 4.90 -14.57 0.35
N ILE A 85 4.54 -15.81 0.05
CA ILE A 85 3.18 -16.22 -0.32
C ILE A 85 2.74 -17.32 0.65
N GLY A 86 1.65 -17.08 1.38
CA GLY A 86 1.12 -18.05 2.35
C GLY A 86 1.76 -17.94 3.74
N LYS A 87 2.14 -19.08 4.33
CA LYS A 87 2.71 -19.11 5.69
C LYS A 87 4.15 -18.62 5.64
N TYR A 88 4.45 -17.60 6.44
CA TYR A 88 5.81 -17.15 6.71
C TYR A 88 6.19 -17.51 8.15
N SER A 89 7.35 -18.15 8.34
CA SER A 89 7.82 -18.65 9.64
C SER A 89 8.92 -17.80 10.29
N GLY A 90 9.27 -16.66 9.69
CA GLY A 90 10.04 -15.62 10.38
C GLY A 90 9.11 -14.70 11.18
N SER A 91 9.69 -13.84 12.01
CA SER A 91 8.95 -12.85 12.82
C SER A 91 8.48 -11.66 11.98
N LEU A 92 7.62 -11.91 10.99
CA LEU A 92 6.81 -10.86 10.35
C LEU A 92 5.41 -10.97 10.94
N GLU A 93 5.07 -9.94 11.71
CA GLU A 93 3.79 -9.75 12.38
C GLU A 93 2.69 -9.63 11.30
N TYR A 94 1.72 -10.54 11.29
CA TYR A 94 0.46 -10.33 10.59
C TYR A 94 -0.51 -9.67 11.56
N PRO A 95 -1.32 -8.69 11.12
CA PRO A 95 -2.33 -8.14 12.00
C PRO A 95 -3.31 -9.25 12.36
N THR A 96 -3.51 -9.45 13.65
CA THR A 96 -4.57 -10.30 14.18
C THR A 96 -5.93 -9.87 13.65
N THR A 97 -6.12 -8.56 13.45
CA THR A 97 -7.26 -8.02 12.71
C THR A 97 -6.82 -6.80 11.91
N LYS A 98 -7.26 -6.70 10.65
CA LYS A 98 -7.13 -5.46 9.89
C LYS A 98 -8.13 -4.45 10.42
N LEU A 99 -7.73 -3.19 10.48
CA LEU A 99 -8.59 -2.13 11.00
C LEU A 99 -9.81 -1.90 10.08
N VAL A 100 -9.64 -2.07 8.76
CA VAL A 100 -10.75 -2.04 7.79
C VAL A 100 -11.81 -3.12 8.06
N ASP A 101 -11.45 -4.24 8.66
CA ASP A 101 -12.38 -5.35 8.88
C ASP A 101 -13.03 -5.29 10.27
N MET A 102 -12.65 -4.32 11.09
CA MET A 102 -13.27 -4.09 12.39
C MET A 102 -14.57 -3.29 12.26
N GLU A 103 -15.50 -3.59 13.15
CA GLU A 103 -16.66 -2.74 13.38
C GLU A 103 -16.19 -1.43 14.02
N ASN A 104 -16.33 -0.33 13.28
CA ASN A 104 -16.07 1.03 13.76
C ASN A 104 -17.34 1.57 14.43
N ILE A 105 -17.20 2.11 15.64
CA ILE A 105 -18.32 2.66 16.43
C ILE A 105 -18.62 4.12 16.05
N GLY A 106 -17.79 4.74 15.21
CA GLY A 106 -17.97 6.06 14.61
C GLY A 106 -18.34 6.00 13.12
N ASN A 107 -19.32 6.81 12.71
CA ASN A 107 -19.86 6.82 11.34
C ASN A 107 -19.05 7.68 10.34
N CYS A 108 -17.89 8.19 10.73
CA CYS A 108 -17.14 9.17 9.92
C CYS A 108 -16.06 8.53 9.03
N TRP A 109 -15.66 7.28 9.33
CA TRP A 109 -14.57 6.60 8.64
C TRP A 109 -15.10 5.58 7.65
N SER A 110 -14.46 5.50 6.49
CA SER A 110 -14.88 4.65 5.38
C SER A 110 -13.69 3.91 4.77
N LYS A 111 -13.94 2.69 4.28
CA LYS A 111 -13.03 2.02 3.35
C LYS A 111 -12.95 2.85 2.07
N THR A 112 -11.77 2.93 1.48
CA THR A 112 -11.55 3.63 0.21
C THR A 112 -10.84 2.72 -0.79
N ASN A 113 -11.02 3.02 -2.08
CA ASN A 113 -10.29 2.43 -3.19
C ASN A 113 -9.07 3.28 -3.61
N ASP A 114 -8.89 4.45 -3.00
CA ASP A 114 -7.72 5.31 -3.25
C ASP A 114 -6.50 4.76 -2.51
N LEU A 115 -5.92 3.69 -3.07
CA LEU A 115 -4.88 2.88 -2.43
C LEU A 115 -3.45 3.25 -2.85
N LYS A 116 -3.28 4.35 -3.57
CA LYS A 116 -1.99 4.77 -4.10
C LYS A 116 -1.59 6.13 -3.54
N ASP A 117 -0.40 6.22 -2.95
CA ASP A 117 0.10 7.49 -2.43
C ASP A 117 0.71 8.40 -3.51
N ASN A 118 1.01 9.63 -3.11
CA ASN A 118 1.70 10.65 -3.90
C ASN A 118 3.16 10.32 -4.28
N TYR A 119 3.72 9.19 -3.85
CA TYR A 119 5.03 8.67 -4.23
C TYR A 119 4.95 7.40 -5.09
N GLY A 120 3.74 6.91 -5.39
CA GLY A 120 3.50 5.74 -6.22
C GLY A 120 3.51 4.39 -5.50
N ASN A 121 3.53 4.37 -4.16
CA ASN A 121 3.38 3.12 -3.41
C ASN A 121 1.90 2.71 -3.38
N TYR A 122 1.66 1.40 -3.35
CA TYR A 122 0.32 0.81 -3.31
C TYR A 122 0.08 0.06 -2.01
N TYR A 123 -1.08 0.32 -1.40
CA TYR A 123 -1.59 -0.36 -0.22
C TYR A 123 -2.63 -1.40 -0.59
N SER A 124 -2.82 -2.42 0.24
CA SER A 124 -3.82 -3.46 -0.02
C SER A 124 -5.21 -3.07 0.48
N ASN A 125 -5.26 -2.19 1.48
CA ASN A 125 -6.50 -1.63 2.02
C ASN A 125 -6.21 -0.29 2.70
N ALA A 126 -7.21 0.59 2.81
CA ALA A 126 -7.06 1.83 3.55
C ALA A 126 -8.39 2.30 4.14
N LEU A 127 -8.27 3.03 5.24
CA LEU A 127 -9.33 3.81 5.84
C LEU A 127 -9.08 5.29 5.62
N THR A 128 -10.13 6.06 5.39
CA THR A 128 -10.09 7.52 5.39
C THR A 128 -11.35 8.08 6.03
N THR A 129 -11.34 9.36 6.38
CA THR A 129 -12.51 10.08 6.89
C THR A 129 -12.70 11.37 6.14
N PHE A 130 -13.94 11.66 5.75
CA PHE A 130 -14.35 12.91 5.11
C PHE A 130 -15.00 13.89 6.09
N PHE A 131 -15.07 13.51 7.37
CA PHE A 131 -15.73 14.26 8.44
C PHE A 131 -14.84 14.27 9.69
N SER A 132 -14.98 15.30 10.53
CA SER A 132 -14.11 15.51 11.70
C SER A 132 -14.40 14.58 12.89
N GLY A 133 -15.29 13.59 12.75
CA GLY A 133 -15.61 12.67 13.83
C GLY A 133 -14.56 11.54 13.99
N PRO A 134 -14.34 11.06 15.22
CA PRO A 134 -13.38 10.00 15.46
C PRO A 134 -13.85 8.65 14.93
N GLY A 135 -12.89 7.80 14.55
CA GLY A 135 -13.09 6.37 14.39
C GLY A 135 -12.77 5.69 15.70
N GLU A 136 -13.71 4.91 16.23
CA GLU A 136 -13.60 4.30 17.56
C GLU A 136 -13.67 2.77 17.46
N TYR A 137 -12.76 2.09 18.15
CA TYR A 137 -12.62 0.64 18.12
C TYR A 137 -12.44 0.09 19.54
N LEU A 138 -13.14 -1.02 19.83
CA LEU A 138 -12.97 -1.74 21.08
C LEU A 138 -11.83 -2.75 20.95
N LEU A 139 -10.75 -2.49 21.67
CA LEU A 139 -9.59 -3.38 21.75
C LEU A 139 -9.80 -4.52 22.76
N ASN A 140 -10.55 -4.26 23.83
CA ASN A 140 -10.82 -5.22 24.91
C ASN A 140 -9.54 -5.89 25.49
N GLY A 141 -8.41 -5.19 25.49
CA GLY A 141 -7.11 -5.71 25.94
C GLY A 141 -6.52 -6.83 25.08
N LYS A 142 -7.11 -7.11 23.90
CA LYS A 142 -6.74 -8.25 23.05
C LYS A 142 -5.50 -8.03 22.19
N TYR A 143 -5.00 -6.80 22.10
CA TYR A 143 -3.96 -6.40 21.16
C TYR A 143 -2.83 -5.70 21.90
N SER A 144 -1.62 -5.78 21.36
CA SER A 144 -0.40 -5.15 21.88
C SER A 144 0.13 -4.03 21.00
N ARG A 145 -0.10 -4.08 19.68
CA ARG A 145 0.36 -3.06 18.73
C ARG A 145 -0.74 -2.65 17.74
N LEU A 146 -0.70 -1.40 17.33
CA LEU A 146 -1.36 -0.86 16.15
C LEU A 146 -0.28 -0.45 15.17
N LYS A 147 -0.35 -0.97 13.94
CA LYS A 147 0.57 -0.60 12.86
C LYS A 147 -0.17 -0.26 11.58
N GLY A 148 0.51 0.44 10.68
CA GLY A 148 0.05 0.78 9.34
C GLY A 148 0.80 2.01 8.83
N THR A 149 0.41 2.55 7.69
CA THR A 149 1.06 3.73 7.12
C THR A 149 0.03 4.83 6.90
N ILE A 150 0.31 6.03 7.39
CA ILE A 150 -0.49 7.21 7.02
C ILE A 150 0.08 7.86 5.76
N TYR A 151 -0.79 8.24 4.83
CA TYR A 151 -0.36 8.81 3.54
C TYR A 151 -1.40 9.74 2.92
N ILE A 152 -0.93 10.55 1.97
CA ILE A 152 -1.75 11.36 1.09
C ILE A 152 -1.82 10.68 -0.28
N VAL A 153 -3.01 10.60 -0.84
CA VAL A 153 -3.25 9.94 -2.13
C VAL A 153 -2.60 10.66 -3.31
N GLU A 154 -2.32 9.90 -4.36
CA GLU A 154 -1.90 10.44 -5.65
C GLU A 154 -2.93 11.45 -6.17
N GLY A 155 -2.45 12.58 -6.69
CA GLY A 155 -3.32 13.56 -7.34
C GLY A 155 -4.05 14.52 -6.40
N GLU A 156 -3.80 14.47 -5.08
CA GLU A 156 -4.29 15.48 -4.14
C GLU A 156 -3.87 16.91 -4.55
N LYS A 157 -4.83 17.83 -4.60
CA LYS A 157 -4.67 19.20 -5.13
C LYS A 157 -4.69 20.27 -4.06
N SER A 158 -5.28 19.97 -2.90
CA SER A 158 -5.43 20.89 -1.78
C SER A 158 -4.10 21.52 -1.38
N LYS A 159 -4.16 22.74 -0.86
CA LYS A 159 -3.00 23.46 -0.32
C LYS A 159 -2.94 23.40 1.20
N ASP A 160 -3.94 22.76 1.81
CA ASP A 160 -4.07 22.66 3.24
C ASP A 160 -3.22 21.51 3.80
N SER A 161 -3.29 21.36 5.13
CA SER A 161 -2.70 20.25 5.86
C SER A 161 -3.70 19.57 6.76
N CYS A 162 -3.47 18.29 7.02
CA CYS A 162 -4.21 17.51 8.00
C CYS A 162 -3.30 16.51 8.72
N GLY A 163 -3.80 15.95 9.82
CA GLY A 163 -3.12 14.93 10.59
C GLY A 163 -4.09 13.95 11.25
N PHE A 164 -3.51 13.01 12.00
CA PHE A 164 -4.23 12.15 12.93
C PHE A 164 -3.66 12.24 14.33
N VAL A 165 -4.55 12.19 15.31
CA VAL A 165 -4.23 11.84 16.69
C VAL A 165 -4.82 10.47 16.97
N ILE A 166 -3.98 9.56 17.48
CA ILE A 166 -4.40 8.24 17.94
C ILE A 166 -4.36 8.26 19.46
N THR A 167 -5.50 7.97 20.08
CA THR A 167 -5.61 7.83 21.53
C THR A 167 -6.02 6.43 21.91
N ALA A 168 -5.48 5.89 23.01
CA ALA A 168 -5.94 4.65 23.60
C ALA A 168 -6.24 4.88 25.09
N ASP A 169 -7.40 4.39 25.54
CA ASP A 169 -7.94 4.65 26.89
C ASP A 169 -7.92 6.16 27.26
N GLY A 170 -8.26 7.00 26.28
CA GLY A 170 -8.29 8.47 26.40
C GLY A 170 -6.92 9.16 26.45
N LYS A 171 -5.80 8.45 26.25
CA LYS A 171 -4.46 9.01 26.21
C LYS A 171 -3.90 9.02 24.79
N ASP A 172 -3.34 10.15 24.36
CA ASP A 172 -2.58 10.25 23.12
C ASP A 172 -1.39 9.28 23.13
N ILE A 173 -1.42 8.33 22.20
CA ILE A 173 -0.33 7.37 21.96
C ILE A 173 0.43 7.70 20.67
N TYR A 174 -0.16 8.50 19.79
CA TYR A 174 0.50 9.03 18.60
C TYR A 174 -0.16 10.35 18.15
N THR A 175 0.66 11.26 17.66
CA THR A 175 0.22 12.49 16.97
C THR A 175 1.05 12.60 15.70
N SER A 176 0.39 12.60 14.54
CA SER A 176 1.09 12.79 13.28
C SER A 176 1.59 14.23 13.16
N PRO A 177 2.64 14.49 12.35
CA PRO A 177 2.84 15.83 11.83
C PRO A 177 1.66 16.26 10.95
N GLU A 178 1.51 17.56 10.73
CA GLU A 178 0.61 18.09 9.71
C GLU A 178 1.12 17.72 8.32
N MET A 179 0.35 16.90 7.61
CA MET A 179 0.67 16.38 6.29
C MET A 179 0.02 17.20 5.20
N THR A 180 0.77 17.46 4.13
CA THR A 180 0.33 18.17 2.93
C THR A 180 0.45 17.25 1.73
N LYS A 181 -0.03 17.67 0.55
CA LYS A 181 0.12 16.90 -0.70
C LYS A 181 1.55 16.53 -1.10
N THR A 182 2.57 17.13 -0.50
CA THR A 182 3.99 16.80 -0.74
C THR A 182 4.62 15.98 0.40
N SER A 183 3.84 15.65 1.43
CA SER A 183 4.34 14.85 2.55
C SER A 183 4.56 13.41 2.12
N ARG A 184 5.65 12.82 2.60
CA ARG A 184 5.92 11.38 2.46
C ARG A 184 4.99 10.57 3.35
N PRO A 185 4.66 9.32 2.96
CA PRO A 185 4.01 8.37 3.84
C PRO A 185 4.81 8.18 5.13
N ILE A 186 4.11 7.91 6.23
CA ILE A 186 4.71 7.71 7.55
C ILE A 186 4.19 6.41 8.14
N ASP A 187 5.11 5.52 8.47
CA ASP A 187 4.78 4.29 9.18
C ASP A 187 4.46 4.59 10.64
N ILE A 188 3.37 4.03 11.10
CA ILE A 188 2.91 4.05 12.48
C ILE A 188 3.15 2.67 13.06
N ASP A 189 3.80 2.64 14.22
CA ASP A 189 3.92 1.44 15.04
C ASP A 189 3.88 1.84 16.52
N VAL A 190 2.71 1.70 17.15
CA VAL A 190 2.46 2.14 18.52
C VAL A 190 1.90 1.04 19.40
N SER A 191 2.22 1.10 20.69
CA SER A 191 1.72 0.16 21.69
C SER A 191 0.28 0.47 22.07
N VAL A 192 -0.57 -0.56 22.01
CA VAL A 192 -1.93 -0.56 22.54
C VAL A 192 -2.11 -1.66 23.61
N LYS A 193 -0.98 -2.18 24.13
CA LYS A 193 -0.96 -3.28 25.08
C LYS A 193 -1.74 -2.95 26.35
N GLY A 194 -2.76 -3.77 26.61
CA GLY A 194 -3.61 -3.64 27.78
C GLY A 194 -4.69 -2.56 27.65
N CYS A 195 -4.78 -1.87 26.51
CA CYS A 195 -5.81 -0.87 26.27
C CYS A 195 -7.14 -1.51 25.89
N ASN A 196 -8.24 -0.87 26.26
CA ASN A 196 -9.61 -1.33 26.03
C ASN A 196 -10.28 -0.61 24.87
N ASP A 197 -9.97 0.67 24.67
CA ASP A 197 -10.45 1.47 23.56
C ASP A 197 -9.30 2.06 22.73
N LEU A 198 -9.59 2.27 21.45
CA LEU A 198 -8.75 2.97 20.50
C LEU A 198 -9.61 4.00 19.76
N LYS A 199 -9.07 5.21 19.61
CA LYS A 199 -9.70 6.28 18.86
C LYS A 199 -8.71 6.92 17.91
N ILE A 200 -9.14 7.15 16.67
CA ILE A 200 -8.37 7.83 15.65
C ILE A 200 -9.15 9.07 15.22
N THR A 201 -8.55 10.24 15.39
CA THR A 201 -9.20 11.54 15.18
C THR A 201 -8.46 12.31 14.11
N HIS A 202 -9.19 12.80 13.11
CA HIS A 202 -8.68 13.74 12.11
C HIS A 202 -8.38 15.11 12.73
N THR A 203 -7.26 15.69 12.35
CA THR A 203 -6.83 17.04 12.72
C THR A 203 -6.51 17.87 11.49
N GLY A 204 -6.51 19.20 11.64
CA GLY A 204 -6.24 20.12 10.54
C GLY A 204 -7.45 20.37 9.65
N SER A 205 -7.22 20.63 8.36
CA SER A 205 -8.27 21.00 7.41
C SER A 205 -9.08 19.80 6.92
N ALA A 206 -10.38 19.98 6.80
CA ALA A 206 -11.28 19.01 6.17
C ALA A 206 -11.18 18.99 4.64
N ASP A 207 -10.44 19.93 4.02
CA ASP A 207 -10.24 20.01 2.57
C ASP A 207 -9.06 19.14 2.09
N ILE A 208 -8.43 18.38 2.97
CA ILE A 208 -7.44 17.35 2.63
C ILE A 208 -7.71 16.10 3.48
N ASN A 209 -7.68 14.94 2.83
CA ASN A 209 -7.92 13.67 3.50
C ASN A 209 -6.59 12.95 3.75
N LEU A 210 -6.47 12.42 4.95
CA LEU A 210 -5.40 11.50 5.31
C LEU A 210 -5.94 10.07 5.25
N TYR A 211 -5.08 9.16 4.82
CA TYR A 211 -5.42 7.75 4.63
C TYR A 211 -4.58 6.92 5.58
N PHE A 212 -5.15 5.90 6.19
CA PHE A 212 -4.44 4.93 7.01
C PHE A 212 -4.42 3.58 6.28
N GLY A 213 -3.34 3.35 5.55
CA GLY A 213 -3.10 2.19 4.71
C GLY A 213 -2.57 1.00 5.49
N ASP A 214 -3.03 -0.19 5.09
CA ASP A 214 -2.65 -1.49 5.64
C ASP A 214 -2.65 -1.52 7.18
N ALA A 215 -3.56 -0.75 7.77
CA ALA A 215 -3.65 -0.59 9.21
C ALA A 215 -4.21 -1.85 9.86
N GLY A 216 -3.60 -2.27 10.97
CA GLY A 216 -4.01 -3.47 11.69
C GLY A 216 -3.55 -3.52 13.13
N LEU A 217 -4.21 -4.38 13.90
CA LEU A 217 -3.91 -4.65 15.30
C LEU A 217 -3.26 -6.01 15.45
N TYR A 218 -2.29 -6.09 16.35
CA TYR A 218 -1.42 -7.25 16.55
C TYR A 218 -1.44 -7.70 18.01
N GLN A 219 -1.13 -8.97 18.27
CA GLN A 219 -1.09 -9.60 19.60
C GLN A 219 0.32 -9.65 20.17
#